data_AF-H6WNX3-F1
#
_entry.id   AF-H6WNX3-F1
#
_cell.length_a   1.000
_cell.length_b   1.000
_cell.length_c   1.000
_cell.angle_alpha   90.00
_cell.angle_beta   90.00
_cell.angle_gamma   90.00
#
_symmetry.space_group_name_H-M   'P 1'
#
loop_
_entity.id
_entity.type
_entity.pdbx_description
1 polymer ?
#
loop_
_entity_poly.entity_id
_entity_poly.type
_entity_poly.pdbx_seq_one_letter_code
_entity_poly.pdbx_strand_id
1 'polypeptide(L)'
;MNVKLWLKANGFDYAWLAERCFVTEATVRNWMAKKPIPAAKEHIIRELIKQLPLTLPSRVQVEEETLITLKLDPDTRKVLEKKAFSQGKTLKEFLADEVPRLGNPPLA
;
A
#
# COMPACT_ATOMS: atom_id res chain seq x y z
N MET A 1 18.74 6.85 4.28
CA MET A 1 17.49 6.35 4.89
C MET A 1 17.41 6.85 6.33
N ASN A 2 16.31 7.43 6.78
CA ASN A 2 16.20 8.02 8.12
C ASN A 2 15.45 7.07 9.07
N VAL A 3 16.20 6.24 9.80
CA VAL A 3 15.65 5.23 10.71
C VAL A 3 14.83 5.86 11.84
N LYS A 4 15.24 7.04 12.33
CA LYS A 4 14.53 7.78 13.37
C LYS A 4 13.13 8.22 12.92
N LEU A 5 13.00 8.70 11.68
CA LEU A 5 11.69 9.04 11.11
C LEU A 5 10.82 7.80 10.87
N TRP A 6 11.41 6.70 10.40
CA TRP A 6 10.68 5.44 10.19
C TRP A 6 10.15 4.86 11.51
N LEU A 7 10.95 4.86 12.58
CA LEU A 7 10.49 4.44 13.91
C LEU A 7 9.30 5.27 14.39
N LYS A 8 9.41 6.61 14.30
CA LYS A 8 8.34 7.52 14.70
C LYS A 8 7.06 7.32 13.87
N ALA A 9 7.19 7.09 12.56
CA ALA A 9 6.05 6.91 11.66
C ALA A 9 5.25 5.64 11.98
N ASN A 10 5.91 4.57 12.42
CA ASN A 10 5.25 3.31 12.77
C ASN A 10 4.95 3.17 14.27
N GLY A 11 5.22 4.21 15.08
CA GLY A 11 4.98 4.16 16.52
C GLY A 11 5.95 3.25 17.29
N PHE A 12 7.12 2.95 16.73
CA PHE A 12 8.14 2.12 17.38
C PHE A 12 9.13 2.97 18.17
N ASP A 13 9.51 2.47 19.35
CA ASP A 13 10.54 3.06 20.20
C ASP A 13 11.93 2.45 19.93
N TYR A 14 12.96 3.00 20.61
CA TYR A 14 14.34 2.53 20.44
C TYR A 14 14.59 1.16 21.07
N ALA A 15 13.84 0.76 22.09
CA ALA A 15 13.97 -0.55 22.71
C ALA A 15 13.43 -1.65 21.77
N TRP A 16 12.32 -1.36 21.08
CA TRP A 16 11.81 -2.22 20.01
C TRP A 16 12.85 -2.47 18.92
N LEU A 17 13.52 -1.42 18.44
CA LEU A 17 14.57 -1.57 17.42
C LEU A 17 15.78 -2.34 17.96
N ALA A 18 16.12 -2.12 19.23
CA ALA A 18 17.24 -2.78 19.90
C ALA A 18 17.04 -4.28 19.99
N GLU A 19 15.83 -4.74 20.35
CA GLU A 19 15.45 -6.15 20.37
C GLU A 19 15.66 -6.81 19.01
N ARG A 20 15.14 -6.20 17.93
CA ARG A 20 15.25 -6.76 16.56
C ARG A 20 16.65 -6.69 15.98
N CYS A 21 17.45 -5.74 16.44
CA CYS A 21 18.85 -5.64 16.06
C CYS A 21 19.79 -6.45 16.98
N PHE A 22 19.28 -7.12 18.02
CA PHE A 22 20.07 -7.82 19.05
C PHE A 22 21.15 -6.92 19.67
N VAL A 23 20.76 -5.70 20.07
CA VAL A 23 21.65 -4.72 20.73
C VAL A 23 20.93 -4.09 21.92
N THR A 24 21.62 -3.25 22.69
CA THR A 24 21.02 -2.47 23.78
C THR A 24 20.37 -1.19 23.25
N GLU A 25 19.34 -0.68 23.94
CA GLU A 25 18.72 0.60 23.61
C GLU A 25 19.74 1.75 23.58
N ALA A 26 20.70 1.74 24.51
CA ALA A 26 21.78 2.72 24.54
C ALA A 26 22.62 2.73 23.25
N THR A 27 22.82 1.56 22.63
CA THR A 27 23.52 1.42 21.35
C THR A 27 22.72 2.07 20.23
N VAL A 28 21.40 1.81 20.17
CA VAL A 28 20.50 2.43 19.18
C VAL A 28 20.47 3.95 19.37
N ARG A 29 20.37 4.43 20.62
CA ARG A 29 20.39 5.86 20.94
C ARG A 29 21.70 6.52 20.49
N ASN A 30 22.83 5.84 20.66
CA ASN A 30 24.13 6.32 20.19
C ASN A 30 24.21 6.40 18.65
N TRP A 31 23.59 5.44 17.94
CA TRP A 31 23.48 5.51 16.49
C TRP A 31 22.68 6.72 15.99
N MET A 32 21.59 7.05 16.70
CA MET A 32 20.76 8.21 16.32
C MET A 32 21.40 9.56 16.70
N ALA A 33 22.39 9.56 17.59
CA ALA A 33 22.97 10.78 18.15
C ALA A 33 24.37 11.13 17.59
N LYS A 34 25.25 10.13 17.41
CA LYS A 34 26.67 10.38 17.18
C LYS A 34 27.36 9.41 16.23
N LYS A 35 26.98 8.12 16.24
CA LYS A 35 27.69 7.07 15.49
C LYS A 35 26.88 6.61 14.27
N PRO A 36 27.53 6.27 13.14
CA PRO A 36 26.83 5.60 12.05
C PRO A 36 26.37 4.20 12.47
N ILE A 37 25.29 3.72 11.86
CA ILE A 37 24.79 2.35 12.05
C ILE A 37 25.75 1.39 11.33
N PRO A 38 26.26 0.33 11.99
CA PRO A 38 27.09 -0.68 11.32
C PRO A 38 26.36 -1.36 10.15
N ALA A 39 27.06 -1.66 9.06
CA ALA A 39 26.46 -2.21 7.83
C ALA A 39 25.61 -3.48 8.06
N ALA A 40 26.06 -4.38 8.93
CA ALA A 40 25.30 -5.59 9.29
C ALA A 40 23.94 -5.27 9.94
N LYS A 41 23.89 -4.23 10.79
CA LYS A 41 22.64 -3.78 11.42
C LYS A 41 21.80 -2.96 10.45
N GLU A 42 22.42 -2.18 9.57
CA GLU A 42 21.71 -1.47 8.50
C GLU A 42 20.97 -2.44 7.58
N HIS A 43 21.56 -3.59 7.24
CA HIS A 43 20.90 -4.61 6.45
C HIS A 43 19.64 -5.15 7.15
N ILE A 44 19.72 -5.48 8.45
CA ILE A 44 18.56 -5.92 9.24
C ILE A 44 17.48 -4.84 9.24
N ILE A 45 17.85 -3.58 9.45
CA ILE A 45 16.91 -2.45 9.45
C ILE A 45 16.27 -2.26 8.07
N ARG A 46 17.02 -2.43 6.98
CA ARG A 46 16.48 -2.38 5.61
C ARG A 46 15.45 -3.48 5.37
N GLU A 47 15.71 -4.71 5.81
CA GLU A 47 14.76 -5.81 5.69
C GLU A 47 13.50 -5.58 6.55
N LEU A 48 13.66 -5.07 7.78
CA LEU A 48 12.53 -4.67 8.62
C LEU A 48 11.66 -3.60 7.94
N ILE A 49 12.27 -2.62 7.29
CA ILE A 49 11.56 -1.56 6.55
C ILE A 49 10.83 -2.11 5.32
N LYS A 50 11.36 -3.14 4.66
CA LYS A 50 10.67 -3.81 3.55
C LYS A 50 9.46 -4.61 4.02
N GLN A 51 9.57 -5.28 5.18
CA GLN A 51 8.49 -6.08 5.77
C GLN A 51 7.40 -5.21 6.41
N LEU A 52 7.81 -4.08 6.98
CA LEU A 52 6.94 -3.07 7.59
C LEU A 52 7.10 -1.80 6.75
N PRO A 53 6.61 -1.83 5.48
CA PRO A 53 6.58 -0.64 4.68
C PRO A 53 5.84 0.40 5.51
N LEU A 54 6.43 1.58 5.57
CA LEU A 54 5.89 2.72 6.30
C LEU A 54 4.36 2.69 6.21
N THR A 55 3.67 2.40 7.32
CA THR A 55 2.36 2.99 7.53
C THR A 55 2.63 4.45 7.84
N LEU A 56 3.23 5.16 6.88
CA LEU A 56 3.09 6.59 6.84
C LEU A 56 1.58 6.79 7.00
N PRO A 57 1.09 7.62 7.94
CA PRO A 57 -0.05 8.44 7.64
C PRO A 57 0.39 9.42 6.53
N SER A 58 0.82 8.88 5.40
CA SER A 58 0.95 9.64 4.18
C SER A 58 -0.50 9.77 3.81
N ARG A 59 -1.02 10.96 4.14
CA ARG A 59 -1.73 11.77 3.18
C ARG A 59 -2.75 10.91 2.47
N VAL A 60 -3.95 10.82 3.06
CA VAL A 60 -5.18 10.34 2.42
C VAL A 60 -4.82 9.40 1.28
N GLN A 61 -4.80 8.09 1.51
CA GLN A 61 -5.14 7.22 0.40
C GLN A 61 -6.56 7.63 0.02
N VAL A 62 -6.64 8.67 -0.79
CA VAL A 62 -7.61 8.73 -1.84
C VAL A 62 -7.09 7.60 -2.74
N GLU A 63 -7.38 6.35 -2.35
CA GLU A 63 -8.17 5.60 -3.32
C GLU A 63 -9.27 6.59 -3.62
N GLU A 64 -9.20 7.22 -4.79
CA GLU A 64 -10.39 7.83 -5.33
C GLU A 64 -11.28 6.62 -5.56
N GLU A 65 -11.87 6.11 -4.48
CA GLU A 65 -13.07 5.32 -4.46
C GLU A 65 -14.12 6.32 -4.93
N THR A 66 -14.01 6.69 -6.20
CA THR A 66 -14.98 7.51 -6.88
C THR A 66 -16.16 6.58 -6.96
N LEU A 67 -17.05 6.70 -5.98
CA LEU A 67 -18.30 5.98 -5.94
C LEU A 67 -19.16 6.51 -7.08
N ILE A 68 -18.99 5.89 -8.26
CA ILE A 68 -19.75 6.22 -9.44
C ILE A 68 -21.12 5.56 -9.29
N THR A 69 -22.13 6.38 -9.00
CA THR A 69 -23.53 5.94 -9.06
C THR A 69 -23.99 6.02 -10.51
N LEU A 70 -23.91 4.91 -11.23
CA LEU A 70 -24.36 4.81 -12.61
C LEU A 70 -25.88 4.53 -12.64
N LYS A 71 -26.65 5.51 -13.11
CA LYS A 71 -28.07 5.29 -13.45
C LYS A 71 -28.15 4.75 -14.86
N LEU A 72 -28.39 3.44 -14.98
CA LEU A 72 -28.70 2.80 -16.25
C LEU A 72 -30.20 2.81 -16.48
N ASP A 73 -30.61 3.13 -17.70
CA ASP A 73 -31.97 2.83 -18.14
C ASP A 73 -32.21 1.29 -18.10
N PRO A 74 -33.45 0.84 -17.82
CA PRO A 74 -33.78 -0.58 -17.76
C PRO A 74 -33.42 -1.38 -19.02
N ASP A 75 -33.53 -0.81 -20.21
CA ASP A 75 -33.19 -1.50 -21.46
C ASP A 75 -31.67 -1.72 -21.58
N THR A 76 -30.88 -0.68 -21.29
CA THR A 76 -29.41 -0.74 -21.26
C THR A 76 -28.92 -1.72 -20.20
N ARG A 77 -29.54 -1.72 -19.00
CA ARG A 77 -29.20 -2.66 -17.93
C ARG A 77 -29.40 -4.11 -18.37
N LYS A 78 -30.53 -4.44 -19.00
CA LYS A 78 -30.81 -5.82 -19.48
C LYS A 78 -29.77 -6.30 -20.49
N VAL A 79 -29.36 -5.42 -21.40
CA VAL A 79 -28.33 -5.74 -22.41
C VAL A 79 -27.00 -6.04 -21.73
N LEU A 80 -26.59 -5.23 -20.75
CA LEU A 80 -25.34 -5.43 -20.01
C LEU A 80 -25.40 -6.67 -19.11
N GLU A 81 -26.53 -6.95 -18.45
CA GLU A 81 -26.72 -8.17 -17.65
C GLU A 81 -26.63 -9.42 -18.52
N LYS A 82 -27.23 -9.41 -19.72
CA LYS A 82 -27.13 -10.53 -20.66
C LYS A 82 -25.68 -10.76 -21.13
N LYS A 83 -24.93 -9.68 -21.39
CA LYS A 83 -23.50 -9.75 -21.73
C LYS A 83 -22.66 -10.30 -20.57
N ALA A 84 -22.87 -9.78 -19.36
CA ALA A 84 -22.20 -10.26 -18.16
C ALA A 84 -22.47 -11.76 -17.92
N PHE A 85 -23.74 -12.18 -18.03
CA PHE A 85 -24.13 -13.57 -17.88
C PHE A 85 -23.49 -14.49 -18.92
N SER A 86 -23.41 -14.03 -20.19
CA SER A 86 -22.73 -14.80 -21.24
C SER A 86 -21.23 -14.99 -20.99
N GLN A 87 -20.62 -14.15 -20.15
CA GLN A 87 -19.24 -14.24 -19.71
C GLN A 87 -19.09 -14.91 -18.33
N GLY A 88 -20.17 -15.42 -17.74
CA GLY A 88 -20.17 -16.03 -16.40
C GLY A 88 -19.91 -15.04 -15.25
N LYS A 89 -20.12 -13.75 -15.48
CA LYS A 89 -19.83 -12.66 -14.54
C LYS A 89 -21.11 -11.99 -14.06
N THR A 90 -21.05 -11.38 -12.89
CA THR A 90 -22.09 -10.44 -12.46
C THR A 90 -21.98 -9.12 -13.21
N LEU A 91 -23.06 -8.34 -13.27
CA LEU A 91 -23.06 -7.02 -13.91
C LEU A 91 -21.97 -6.09 -13.34
N LYS A 92 -21.70 -6.18 -12.03
CA LYS A 92 -20.67 -5.38 -11.36
C LYS A 92 -19.27 -5.74 -11.84
N GLU A 93 -18.95 -7.03 -11.89
CA GLU A 93 -17.65 -7.51 -12.36
C GLU A 93 -17.44 -7.18 -13.84
N PHE A 94 -18.48 -7.34 -14.65
CA PHE A 94 -18.44 -6.97 -16.06
C PHE A 94 -18.15 -5.48 -16.26
N LEU A 95 -18.81 -4.59 -15.50
CA LEU A 95 -18.55 -3.16 -15.56
C LEU A 95 -17.15 -2.80 -15.03
N ALA A 96 -16.68 -3.48 -13.98
CA ALA A 96 -15.34 -3.29 -13.43
C ALA A 96 -14.22 -3.65 -14.43
N ASP A 97 -14.46 -4.62 -15.32
CA ASP A 97 -13.51 -4.97 -16.38
C ASP A 97 -13.58 -4.05 -17.60
N GLU A 98 -14.77 -3.53 -17.95
CA GLU A 98 -14.96 -2.67 -19.12
C GLU A 98 -14.54 -1.21 -18.88
N VAL A 99 -14.74 -0.68 -17.67
CA VAL A 99 -14.37 0.71 -17.33
C VAL A 99 -12.87 1.00 -17.56
N PRO A 100 -11.92 0.14 -17.15
CA PRO A 100 -10.49 0.34 -17.46
C PRO A 100 -10.16 0.31 -18.95
N ARG A 101 -10.92 -0.45 -19.76
CA ARG A 101 -10.71 -0.56 -21.22
C ARG A 101 -11.09 0.71 -21.96
N LEU A 102 -12.00 1.52 -21.41
CA LEU A 102 -12.32 2.84 -21.96
C LEU A 102 -11.13 3.80 -21.82
N GLY A 103 -10.35 3.67 -20.75
CA GLY A 103 -9.16 4.51 -20.50
C GLY A 103 -7.89 4.00 -21.19
N ASN A 104 -7.78 2.70 -21.42
CA ASN A 104 -6.65 2.07 -22.08
C ASN A 104 -7.14 1.18 -23.23
N PRO A 105 -7.47 1.76 -24.40
CA PRO A 105 -7.87 0.96 -25.54
C PRO A 105 -6.73 0.01 -25.92
N PRO A 106 -7.02 -1.25 -26.29
CA PRO A 106 -6.00 -2.17 -26.76
C PRO A 106 -5.31 -1.56 -27.98
N LEU A 107 -3.97 -1.58 -27.98
CA LEU A 107 -3.17 -1.16 -29.12
C LEU A 107 -3.59 -2.02 -30.32
N ALA A 108 -4.19 -1.36 -31.32
CA ALA A 108 -4.62 -1.95 -32.58
C ALA A 108 -3.43 -2.42 -33.43
#